data_AF-A0A1H6V6Z8-F1
#
_entry.id   AF-A0A1H6V6Z8-F1
#
_cell.length_a   1.000
_cell.length_b   1.000
_cell.length_c   1.000
_cell.angle_alpha   90.00
_cell.angle_beta   90.00
_cell.angle_gamma   90.00
#
_symmetry.space_group_name_H-M   'P 1'
#
loop_
_entity.id
_entity.type
_entity.pdbx_description
1 polymer ?
#
loop_
_entity_poly.entity_id
_entity_poly.type
_entity_poly.pdbx_seq_one_letter_code
_entity_poly.pdbx_strand_id
1 'polypeptide(L)'
;MGLTLLAPAAFAQTAGKLDPGSESQVAQQQQMWDRQLQSAAHNTEQAERQAWLRSLANLAKLRIKLAEAWQDMGMTRQGAKLVADAYDPEVAARMHHEPLRGKSDQEVAAMLQAAIREEHFLTADQLLIDYQRNKLNLGANQAPAVNW
;
A
#
# COMPACT_ATOMS: atom_id res chain seq x y z
N MET A 1 68.51 5.48 39.82
CA MET A 1 68.25 4.57 40.96
C MET A 1 67.03 5.08 41.70
N GLY A 2 65.96 4.29 41.79
CA GLY A 2 64.81 4.55 42.66
C GLY A 2 63.47 4.73 41.94
N LEU A 3 62.98 3.68 41.25
CA LEU A 3 61.55 3.57 40.90
C LEU A 3 60.86 2.83 42.05
N THR A 4 60.05 3.55 42.81
CA THR A 4 59.19 3.00 43.86
C THR A 4 58.04 2.23 43.21
N LEU A 5 58.09 0.91 43.31
CA LEU A 5 56.98 0.00 42.99
C LEU A 5 55.90 0.13 44.08
N LEU A 6 54.83 0.87 43.80
CA LEU A 6 53.56 0.71 44.53
C LEU A 6 52.78 -0.40 43.85
N ALA A 7 52.88 -1.60 44.41
CA ALA A 7 51.97 -2.69 44.09
C ALA A 7 50.58 -2.37 44.65
N PRO A 8 49.50 -2.45 43.86
CA PRO A 8 48.17 -2.56 44.41
C PRO A 8 48.00 -3.99 44.96
N ALA A 9 48.35 -4.17 46.23
CA ALA A 9 47.74 -5.21 47.03
C ALA A 9 46.28 -4.81 47.30
N ALA A 10 45.39 -5.80 47.23
CA ALA A 10 43.96 -5.76 47.54
C ALA A 10 43.00 -5.54 46.33
N PHE A 11 42.88 -6.57 45.50
CA PHE A 11 41.57 -7.02 44.99
C PHE A 11 41.52 -8.55 45.08
N ALA A 12 41.54 -9.05 46.32
CA ALA A 12 41.00 -10.35 46.62
C ALA A 12 39.86 -10.11 47.61
N GLN A 13 38.72 -10.76 47.33
CA GLN A 13 37.55 -10.89 48.20
C GLN A 13 36.51 -9.77 48.12
N THR A 14 35.77 -9.76 47.01
CA THR A 14 34.30 -9.60 47.07
C THR A 14 33.63 -10.66 46.19
N ALA A 15 33.97 -11.93 46.46
CA ALA A 15 33.00 -13.01 46.32
C ALA A 15 32.03 -12.90 47.52
N GLY A 16 31.11 -11.93 47.43
CA GLY A 16 30.21 -11.57 48.51
C GLY A 16 28.83 -11.24 47.96
N LYS A 17 27.99 -12.28 47.86
CA LYS A 17 26.55 -12.24 47.55
C LYS A 17 26.19 -11.63 46.19
N LEU A 18 26.24 -12.47 45.15
CA LEU A 18 25.22 -12.38 44.10
C LEU A 18 23.88 -12.58 44.80
N ASP A 19 23.09 -11.51 44.90
CA ASP A 19 21.72 -11.59 45.36
C ASP A 19 20.93 -12.39 44.32
N PRO A 20 20.43 -13.61 44.63
CA PRO A 20 19.70 -14.43 43.66
C PRO A 20 18.43 -13.74 43.16
N GLY A 21 17.98 -12.65 43.80
CA GLY A 21 16.90 -11.79 43.34
C GLY A 21 17.25 -10.88 42.16
N SER A 22 18.53 -10.52 41.96
CA SER A 22 18.93 -9.57 40.90
C SER A 22 19.06 -10.24 39.53
N GLU A 23 19.66 -11.43 39.46
CA GLU A 23 19.76 -12.20 38.21
C GLU A 23 18.40 -12.68 37.72
N SER A 24 17.52 -13.10 38.65
CA SER A 24 16.17 -13.53 38.34
C SER A 24 15.26 -12.37 37.89
N GLN A 25 15.44 -11.17 38.44
CA GLN A 25 14.74 -9.96 37.96
C GLN A 25 15.22 -9.52 36.57
N VAL A 26 16.53 -9.55 36.31
CA VAL A 26 17.09 -9.22 34.98
C VAL A 26 16.66 -10.26 33.94
N ALA A 27 16.69 -11.56 34.27
CA ALA A 27 16.23 -12.63 33.40
C ALA A 27 14.72 -12.55 33.12
N GLN A 28 13.89 -12.22 34.12
CA GLN A 28 12.46 -11.98 33.92
C GLN A 28 12.19 -10.76 33.04
N GLN A 29 12.95 -9.69 33.21
CA GLN A 29 12.84 -8.49 32.38
C GLN A 29 13.22 -8.78 30.92
N GLN A 30 14.31 -9.51 30.69
CA GLN A 30 14.70 -9.94 29.34
C GLN A 30 13.65 -10.85 28.70
N GLN A 31 13.10 -11.82 29.42
CA GLN A 31 12.04 -12.69 28.89
C GLN A 31 10.73 -11.95 28.57
N MET A 32 10.42 -10.88 29.31
CA MET A 32 9.28 -10.02 28.97
C MET A 32 9.58 -9.19 27.71
N TRP A 33 10.80 -8.67 27.59
CA TRP A 33 11.24 -7.92 26.42
C TRP A 33 11.23 -8.79 25.15
N ASP A 34 11.74 -10.01 25.22
CA ASP A 34 11.73 -10.94 24.09
C ASP A 34 10.31 -11.33 23.68
N ARG A 35 9.40 -11.57 24.65
CA ARG A 35 7.99 -11.80 24.36
C ARG A 35 7.32 -10.59 23.72
N GLN A 36 7.64 -9.37 24.18
CA GLN A 36 7.14 -8.15 23.56
C GLN A 36 7.66 -8.00 22.12
N LEU A 37 8.93 -8.28 21.86
CA LEU A 37 9.48 -8.24 20.50
C LEU A 37 8.82 -9.27 19.58
N GLN A 38 8.66 -10.51 20.06
CA GLN A 38 8.04 -11.59 19.29
C GLN A 38 6.56 -11.31 19.00
N SER A 39 5.81 -10.84 20.00
CA SER A 39 4.41 -10.44 19.82
C SER A 39 4.26 -9.23 18.91
N ALA A 40 5.14 -8.23 19.01
CA ALA A 40 5.17 -7.10 18.08
C ALA A 40 5.43 -7.57 16.64
N ALA A 41 6.42 -8.45 16.44
CA ALA A 41 6.70 -9.03 15.12
C ALA A 41 5.50 -9.80 14.55
N HIS A 42 4.88 -10.68 15.34
CA HIS A 42 3.68 -11.41 14.94
C HIS A 42 2.50 -10.48 14.62
N ASN A 43 2.30 -9.41 15.40
CA ASN A 43 1.25 -8.43 15.14
C ASN A 43 1.50 -7.68 13.83
N THR A 44 2.75 -7.31 13.54
CA THR A 44 3.14 -6.67 12.28
C THR A 44 2.89 -7.59 11.09
N GLU A 45 3.33 -8.85 11.14
CA GLU A 45 3.09 -9.83 10.08
C GLU A 45 1.59 -10.04 9.81
N GLN A 46 0.78 -10.11 10.87
CA GLN A 46 -0.67 -10.22 10.74
C GLN A 46 -1.28 -8.96 10.11
N ALA A 47 -0.83 -7.77 10.52
CA ALA A 47 -1.31 -6.50 9.96
C ALA A 47 -0.95 -6.38 8.47
N GLU A 48 0.27 -6.75 8.09
CA GLU A 48 0.73 -6.78 6.69
C GLU A 48 -0.11 -7.74 5.85
N ARG A 49 -0.34 -8.97 6.35
CA ARG A 49 -1.21 -9.94 5.66
C ARG A 49 -2.63 -9.41 5.48
N GLN A 50 -3.20 -8.78 6.51
CA GLN A 50 -4.53 -8.20 6.41
C GLN A 50 -4.58 -7.03 5.41
N ALA A 51 -3.57 -6.17 5.39
CA ALA A 51 -3.46 -5.08 4.43
C ALA A 51 -3.37 -5.61 2.99
N TRP A 52 -2.57 -6.66 2.77
CA TRP A 52 -2.46 -7.32 1.48
C TRP A 52 -3.78 -7.93 1.01
N LEU A 53 -4.50 -8.66 1.88
CA LEU A 53 -5.81 -9.22 1.54
C LEU A 53 -6.84 -8.14 1.20
N ARG A 54 -6.83 -7.01 1.93
CA ARG A 54 -7.69 -5.86 1.63
C ARG A 54 -7.34 -5.24 0.27
N SER A 55 -6.06 -5.11 -0.05
CA SER A 55 -5.59 -4.62 -1.35
C SER A 55 -6.12 -5.49 -2.49
N LEU A 56 -5.98 -6.81 -2.39
CA LEU A 56 -6.51 -7.76 -3.38
C LEU A 56 -8.03 -7.68 -3.52
N ALA A 57 -8.75 -7.61 -2.41
CA ALA A 57 -10.21 -7.48 -2.44
C ALA A 57 -10.65 -6.16 -3.12
N ASN A 58 -9.93 -5.06 -2.88
CA ASN A 58 -10.20 -3.79 -3.52
C ASN A 58 -9.89 -3.83 -5.02
N LEU A 59 -8.80 -4.46 -5.43
CA LEU A 59 -8.48 -4.67 -6.85
C LEU A 59 -9.56 -5.50 -7.55
N ALA A 60 -10.01 -6.60 -6.94
CA ALA A 60 -11.08 -7.42 -7.49
C ALA A 60 -12.37 -6.61 -7.69
N LYS A 61 -12.75 -5.79 -6.69
CA LYS A 61 -13.91 -4.90 -6.81
C LYS A 61 -13.75 -3.88 -7.93
N LEU A 62 -12.57 -3.27 -8.05
CA LEU A 62 -12.28 -2.30 -9.10
C LEU A 62 -12.42 -2.93 -10.49
N ARG A 63 -11.84 -4.12 -10.71
CA ARG A 63 -11.96 -4.85 -11.97
C ARG A 63 -13.40 -5.23 -12.31
N ILE A 64 -14.22 -5.57 -11.31
CA ILE A 64 -15.66 -5.78 -11.51
C ILE A 64 -16.32 -4.49 -12.02
N LYS A 65 -16.03 -3.34 -11.39
CA LYS A 65 -16.60 -2.05 -11.81
C LYS A 65 -16.13 -1.60 -13.19
N LEU A 66 -14.87 -1.87 -13.55
CA LEU A 66 -14.37 -1.63 -14.91
C LEU A 66 -15.11 -2.51 -15.91
N ALA A 67 -15.28 -3.80 -15.63
CA ALA A 67 -16.01 -4.70 -16.52
C ALA A 67 -17.49 -4.32 -16.67
N GLU A 68 -18.15 -3.80 -15.63
CA GLU A 68 -19.49 -3.21 -15.72
C GLU A 68 -19.49 -2.01 -16.66
N ALA A 69 -18.56 -1.06 -16.47
CA ALA A 69 -18.47 0.14 -17.31
C ALA A 69 -18.19 -0.18 -18.79
N TRP A 70 -17.33 -1.17 -19.08
CA TRP A 70 -17.10 -1.63 -20.45
C TRP A 70 -18.34 -2.28 -21.08
N GLN A 71 -19.12 -3.03 -20.31
CA GLN A 71 -20.39 -3.58 -20.78
C GLN A 71 -21.40 -2.49 -21.09
N ASP A 72 -21.50 -1.46 -20.24
CA ASP A 72 -22.39 -0.31 -20.47
C ASP A 72 -22.02 0.47 -21.74
N MET A 73 -20.75 0.43 -22.16
CA MET A 73 -20.26 0.99 -23.43
C MET A 73 -20.45 0.04 -24.63
N GLY A 74 -21.13 -1.09 -24.45
CA GLY A 74 -21.49 -2.03 -25.51
C GLY A 74 -20.51 -3.18 -25.73
N MET A 75 -19.51 -3.35 -24.87
CA MET A 75 -18.62 -4.50 -24.94
C MET A 75 -19.32 -5.77 -24.43
N THR A 76 -19.01 -6.93 -25.01
CA THR A 76 -19.53 -8.20 -24.50
C THR A 76 -18.99 -8.47 -23.09
N ARG A 77 -19.72 -9.25 -22.27
CA ARG A 77 -19.26 -9.62 -20.92
C ARG A 77 -17.84 -10.20 -20.91
N GLN A 78 -17.51 -11.05 -21.89
CA GLN A 78 -16.19 -11.66 -21.98
C GLN A 78 -15.11 -10.65 -22.36
N GLY A 79 -15.38 -9.76 -23.33
CA GLY A 79 -14.45 -8.70 -23.71
C GLY A 79 -14.21 -7.71 -22.57
N ALA A 80 -15.28 -7.29 -21.89
CA ALA A 80 -15.20 -6.37 -20.77
C ALA A 80 -14.38 -6.94 -19.61
N LYS A 81 -14.54 -8.24 -19.33
CA LYS A 81 -13.72 -8.94 -18.34
C LYS A 81 -12.25 -8.98 -18.77
N LEU A 82 -11.97 -9.31 -20.03
CA LEU A 82 -10.61 -9.36 -20.56
C LEU A 82 -9.89 -8.02 -20.39
N VAL A 83 -10.55 -6.91 -20.76
CA VAL A 83 -9.98 -5.57 -20.61
C VAL A 83 -9.73 -5.27 -19.14
N ALA A 84 -10.77 -5.38 -18.30
CA ALA A 84 -10.67 -5.05 -16.88
C ALA A 84 -9.66 -5.92 -16.10
N ASP A 85 -9.46 -7.17 -16.49
CA ASP A 85 -8.46 -8.05 -15.87
C ASP A 85 -7.02 -7.56 -16.12
N ALA A 86 -6.78 -6.82 -17.20
CA ALA A 86 -5.48 -6.25 -17.53
C ALA A 86 -5.10 -5.08 -16.63
N TYR A 87 -6.04 -4.48 -15.89
CA TYR A 87 -5.76 -3.36 -15.01
C TYR A 87 -4.85 -3.76 -13.84
N ASP A 88 -3.71 -3.08 -13.74
CA ASP A 88 -2.77 -3.18 -12.63
C ASP A 88 -2.52 -1.78 -12.04
N PRO A 89 -2.84 -1.55 -10.75
CA PRO A 89 -2.72 -0.24 -10.12
C PRO A 89 -1.26 0.22 -9.96
N GLU A 90 -0.29 -0.70 -9.81
CA GLU A 90 1.11 -0.35 -9.65
C GLU A 90 1.74 0.06 -10.98
N VAL A 91 1.35 -0.61 -12.06
CA VAL A 91 1.79 -0.23 -13.41
C VAL A 91 1.11 1.07 -13.83
N ALA A 92 -0.21 1.19 -13.64
CA ALA A 92 -0.97 2.38 -13.96
C ALA A 92 -0.41 3.64 -13.27
N ALA A 93 0.00 3.53 -12.00
CA ALA A 93 0.60 4.63 -11.26
C ALA A 93 1.93 5.14 -11.84
N ARG A 94 2.62 4.34 -12.67
CA ARG A 94 3.90 4.69 -13.31
C ARG A 94 3.75 5.05 -14.78
N MET A 95 2.56 4.87 -15.36
CA MET A 95 2.32 5.20 -16.76
C MET A 95 2.22 6.71 -16.95
N HIS A 96 2.70 7.19 -18.10
CA HIS A 96 2.39 8.55 -18.54
C HIS A 96 0.95 8.58 -19.07
N HIS A 97 0.09 9.32 -18.36
CA HIS A 97 -1.32 9.48 -18.71
C HIS A 97 -1.53 10.79 -19.47
N GLU A 98 -2.18 10.71 -20.63
CA GLU A 98 -2.48 11.89 -21.42
C GLU A 98 -3.62 12.69 -20.76
N PRO A 99 -3.44 14.00 -20.50
CA PRO A 99 -4.47 14.78 -19.84
C PRO A 99 -5.73 14.88 -20.70
N LEU A 100 -6.89 14.67 -20.06
CA LEU A 100 -8.21 14.77 -20.71
C LEU A 100 -8.81 16.17 -20.65
N ARG A 101 -8.11 17.13 -20.05
CA ARG A 101 -8.61 18.50 -19.91
C ARG A 101 -8.76 19.14 -21.29
N GLY A 102 -9.96 19.60 -21.61
CA GLY A 102 -10.28 20.23 -22.89
C GLY A 102 -10.60 19.24 -24.02
N LYS A 103 -10.49 17.92 -23.79
CA LYS A 103 -10.96 16.92 -24.75
C LYS A 103 -12.48 16.74 -24.63
N SER A 104 -13.15 16.62 -25.76
CA SER A 104 -14.58 16.30 -25.85
C SER A 104 -14.86 14.83 -25.56
N ASP A 105 -16.11 14.50 -25.24
CA ASP A 105 -16.57 13.12 -25.05
C ASP A 105 -16.25 12.23 -26.28
N GLN A 106 -16.36 12.79 -27.49
CA GLN A 106 -16.08 12.08 -28.74
C GLN A 106 -14.58 11.80 -28.92
N GLU A 107 -13.71 12.75 -28.57
CA GLU A 107 -12.26 12.54 -28.61
C GLU A 107 -11.81 11.48 -27.61
N VAL A 108 -12.36 11.51 -26.39
CA VAL A 108 -12.06 10.48 -25.38
C VAL A 108 -12.56 9.11 -25.83
N ALA A 109 -13.75 9.03 -26.42
CA ALA A 109 -14.25 7.78 -27.00
C ALA A 109 -13.34 7.23 -28.11
N ALA A 110 -12.82 8.10 -28.98
CA ALA A 110 -11.87 7.72 -30.02
C ALA A 110 -10.54 7.20 -29.42
N MET A 111 -10.04 7.83 -28.36
CA MET A 111 -8.85 7.37 -27.63
C MET A 111 -9.08 6.00 -26.97
N LEU A 112 -10.23 5.79 -26.33
CA LEU A 112 -10.61 4.49 -25.75
C LEU A 112 -10.68 3.40 -26.84
N GLN A 113 -11.34 3.69 -27.97
CA GLN A 113 -11.43 2.75 -29.09
C GLN A 113 -10.06 2.42 -29.69
N ALA A 114 -9.18 3.41 -29.83
CA ALA A 114 -7.82 3.19 -30.32
C ALA A 114 -7.04 2.26 -29.38
N ALA A 115 -7.08 2.52 -28.08
CA ALA A 115 -6.39 1.69 -27.08
C ALA A 115 -6.92 0.24 -27.06
N ILE A 116 -8.24 0.04 -27.18
CA ILE A 116 -8.82 -1.31 -27.27
C ILE A 116 -8.38 -2.03 -28.56
N ARG A 117 -8.40 -1.32 -29.70
CA ARG A 117 -8.00 -1.89 -31.00
C ARG A 117 -6.53 -2.29 -31.04
N GLU A 118 -5.67 -1.55 -30.33
CA GLU A 118 -4.24 -1.82 -30.18
C GLU A 118 -3.93 -2.78 -29.03
N GLU A 119 -4.95 -3.35 -28.38
CA GLU A 119 -4.82 -4.27 -27.24
C GLU A 119 -4.08 -3.66 -26.03
N HIS A 120 -4.01 -2.33 -25.97
CA HIS A 120 -3.47 -1.57 -24.85
C HIS A 120 -4.51 -1.45 -23.73
N PHE A 121 -4.96 -2.59 -23.20
CA PHE A 121 -6.09 -2.67 -22.25
C PHE A 121 -5.84 -1.91 -20.94
N LEU A 122 -4.63 -1.97 -20.39
CA LEU A 122 -4.26 -1.18 -19.21
C LEU A 122 -4.43 0.32 -19.45
N THR A 123 -4.00 0.81 -20.62
CA THR A 123 -4.17 2.21 -21.02
C THR A 123 -5.66 2.55 -21.16
N ALA A 124 -6.44 1.66 -21.77
CA ALA A 124 -7.89 1.85 -21.93
C ALA A 124 -8.60 1.96 -20.56
N ASP A 125 -8.28 1.08 -19.61
CA ASP A 125 -8.85 1.13 -18.26
C ASP A 125 -8.45 2.41 -17.52
N GLN A 126 -7.18 2.81 -17.59
CA GLN A 126 -6.71 4.03 -16.95
C GLN A 126 -7.40 5.28 -17.55
N LEU A 127 -7.52 5.32 -18.87
CA LEU A 127 -8.22 6.39 -19.59
C LEU A 127 -9.69 6.48 -19.18
N LEU A 128 -10.37 5.35 -19.02
CA LEU A 128 -11.76 5.29 -18.56
C LEU A 128 -11.91 5.82 -17.12
N ILE A 129 -11.00 5.44 -16.21
CA ILE A 129 -10.98 5.93 -14.84
C ILE A 129 -10.82 7.45 -14.81
N ASP A 130 -9.87 7.98 -15.58
CA ASP A 130 -9.60 9.42 -15.63
C ASP A 130 -10.78 10.19 -16.24
N TYR A 131 -11.43 9.62 -17.25
CA TYR A 131 -12.65 10.20 -17.84
C TYR A 131 -13.79 10.27 -16.83
N GLN A 132 -14.05 9.19 -16.09
CA GLN A 132 -15.09 9.16 -15.06
C GLN A 132 -14.80 10.16 -13.92
N ARG A 133 -13.54 10.23 -13.47
CA ARG A 133 -13.11 11.22 -12.47
C ARG A 133 -13.33 12.65 -12.96
N ASN A 134 -12.98 12.94 -14.22
CA ASN A 134 -13.17 14.26 -14.80
C ASN A 134 -14.68 14.62 -14.87
N LYS A 135 -15.54 13.68 -15.27
CA LYS A 135 -17.00 13.89 -15.28
C LYS A 135 -17.57 14.19 -13.88
N LEU A 136 -17.12 13.48 -12.85
CA LEU A 136 -17.53 13.73 -11.47
C LEU A 136 -17.09 15.11 -10.97
N ASN A 137 -15.86 15.52 -11.29
CA ASN A 137 -15.34 16.84 -10.92
C ASN A 137 -16.06 17.99 -11.64
N LEU A 138 -16.44 17.80 -12.91
CA LEU A 138 -17.23 18.77 -13.67
C LEU A 138 -18.66 18.87 -13.12
N GLY A 139 -19.27 17.76 -12.68
CA GLY A 139 -20.57 17.77 -12.03
C GLY A 139 -20.57 18.48 -10.67
N ALA A 140 -19.48 18.37 -9.91
CA ALA A 140 -19.30 19.06 -8.63
C ALA A 140 -19.14 20.59 -8.81
N ASN A 141 -18.44 21.03 -9.85
CA ASN A 141 -18.27 22.47 -10.17
C ASN A 141 -19.52 23.13 -10.79
N GLN A 142 -20.53 22.35 -11.17
CA GLN A 142 -21.80 22.84 -11.71
C GLN A 142 -22.94 22.79 -10.68
N ALA A 143 -22.69 22.30 -9.47
CA ALA A 143 -23.67 22.40 -8.38
C ALA A 143 -23.88 23.89 -8.04
N PRO A 144 -25.12 24.41 -8.07
CA PRO A 144 -25.36 25.80 -7.70
C PRO A 144 -24.90 26.01 -6.26
N ALA A 145 -24.08 27.04 -6.04
CA ALA A 145 -23.72 27.48 -4.70
C ALA A 145 -25.02 27.83 -3.96
N VAL A 146 -25.45 26.94 -3.07
CA VAL A 146 -26.51 27.24 -2.12
C VAL A 146 -25.88 28.21 -1.12
N ASN A 147 -26.07 29.50 -1.36
CA ASN A 147 -25.82 30.54 -0.37
C ASN A 147 -26.81 30.33 0.77
N TRP A 148 -26.29 29.98 1.95
CA TRP A 148 -26.98 30.13 3.23
C TRP A 148 -26.72 31.54 3.78
#